data_AF-A0A8I1X5M6-F1
#
_entry.id   AF-A0A8I1X5M6-F1
#
_cell.length_a   1.000
_cell.length_b   1.000
_cell.length_c   1.000
_cell.angle_alpha   90.00
_cell.angle_beta   90.00
_cell.angle_gamma   90.00
#
_symmetry.space_group_name_H-M   'P 1'
#
loop_
_entity.id
_entity.type
_entity.pdbx_description
1 polymer ?
#
loop_
_entity_poly.entity_id
_entity_poly.type
_entity_poly.pdbx_seq_one_letter_code
_entity_poly.pdbx_strand_id
1 'polypeptide(L)' 'MINSINIKDLPIQDLVISGLIIFIMSTIIANIYDPLLGITYAFGNILTLTFLSWLYKETWSDPKK' A
#
# COMPACT_ATOMS: atom_id res chain seq x y z
N MET A 1 10.34 26.95 -12.58
CA MET A 1 9.16 26.27 -13.16
C MET A 1 9.01 24.96 -12.40
N ILE A 2 8.28 25.01 -11.28
CA ILE A 2 8.09 23.83 -10.43
C ILE A 2 7.01 23.01 -11.13
N ASN A 3 7.41 21.94 -11.79
CA ASN A 3 6.50 21.06 -12.50
C ASN A 3 5.51 20.52 -11.47
N SER A 4 4.24 20.90 -11.58
CA SER A 4 3.18 20.40 -10.71
C SER A 4 3.00 18.91 -11.00
N ILE A 5 3.66 18.06 -10.22
CA ILE A 5 3.44 16.62 -10.24
C ILE A 5 1.99 16.43 -9.79
N ASN A 6 1.08 16.28 -10.75
CA ASN A 6 -0.32 16.02 -10.49
C ASN A 6 -0.44 14.60 -9.96
N ILE A 7 -0.31 14.44 -8.65
CA ILE A 7 -0.31 13.15 -7.94
C ILE A 7 -1.70 12.48 -7.98
N LYS A 8 -2.75 13.24 -8.36
CA LYS A 8 -4.15 12.78 -8.39
C LYS A 8 -4.42 11.62 -9.36
N ASP A 9 -3.61 11.45 -10.39
CA ASP A 9 -3.87 10.48 -11.47
C ASP A 9 -2.91 9.29 -11.46
N LEU A 10 -2.05 9.17 -10.45
CA LEU A 10 -1.04 8.12 -10.39
C LEU A 10 -1.44 7.04 -9.38
N PRO A 11 -1.35 5.74 -9.74
CA PRO A 11 -1.56 4.61 -8.81
C PRO A 11 -0.59 4.62 -7.60
N ILE A 12 0.36 5.56 -7.60
CA ILE A 12 1.28 5.87 -6.50
C ILE A 12 0.54 6.49 -5.31
N GLN A 13 -0.52 7.28 -5.51
CA GLN A 13 -1.27 7.89 -4.41
C GLN A 13 -1.96 6.81 -3.56
N ASP A 14 -2.62 5.84 -4.21
CA ASP A 14 -3.27 4.72 -3.53
C ASP A 14 -2.27 3.82 -2.81
N LEU A 15 -1.08 3.63 -3.37
CA LEU A 15 -0.01 2.87 -2.73
C LEU A 15 0.52 3.57 -1.48
N VAL A 16 0.71 4.89 -1.54
CA VAL A 16 1.17 5.70 -0.40
C VAL A 16 0.13 5.69 0.72
N ILE A 17 -1.15 5.90 0.40
CA ILE A 17 -2.24 5.88 1.38
C ILE A 17 -2.36 4.48 2.02
N SER A 18 -2.35 3.43 1.20
CA SER A 18 -2.42 2.04 1.69
C SER A 18 -1.23 1.68 2.57
N GLY A 19 -0.02 2.08 2.19
CA GLY A 19 1.19 1.90 2.99
C GLY A 19 1.12 2.62 4.34
N LEU A 20 0.55 3.84 4.37
CA LEU A 20 0.38 4.61 5.59
C LEU A 20 -0.61 3.94 6.56
N ILE A 21 -1.71 3.39 6.03
CA ILE A 21 -2.69 2.63 6.82
C ILE A 21 -2.06 1.37 7.42
N ILE A 22 -1.31 0.60 6.61
CA ILE A 22 -0.61 -0.60 7.08
C ILE A 22 0.39 -0.24 8.18
N PHE A 23 1.11 0.87 8.03
CA PHE A 23 2.09 1.34 9.01
C PHE A 23 1.44 1.71 10.35
N ILE A 24 0.33 2.45 10.33
CA ILE A 24 -0.41 2.83 11.54
C ILE A 24 -0.95 1.57 12.24
N MET A 25 -1.60 0.68 11.50
CA MET A 25 -2.14 -0.57 12.06
C MET A 25 -1.04 -1.48 12.61
N SER A 26 0.09 -1.60 11.90
CA SER A 26 1.28 -2.33 12.37
C SER A 26 1.81 -1.77 13.69
N THR A 27 1.85 -0.45 13.82
CA THR A 27 2.34 0.22 15.05
C THR A 27 1.40 -0.06 16.22
N ILE A 28 0.08 -0.02 15.99
CA ILE A 28 -0.92 -0.36 17.01
C ILE A 28 -0.77 -1.83 17.44
N ILE A 29 -0.63 -2.76 16.49
CA ILE A 29 -0.45 -4.19 16.78
C ILE A 29 0.84 -4.44 17.55
N ALA A 30 1.95 -3.83 17.13
CA ALA A 30 3.25 -3.95 17.81
C ALA A 30 3.21 -3.44 19.26
N ASN A 31 2.39 -2.41 19.53
CA ASN A 31 2.26 -1.81 20.84
C ASN A 31 1.28 -2.57 21.76
N ILE A 32 0.25 -3.22 21.22
CA ILE A 32 -0.76 -3.96 22.01
C ILE A 32 -0.35 -5.42 22.24
N TYR A 33 0.23 -6.06 21.24
CA TYR A 33 0.50 -7.50 21.28
C TYR A 33 1.99 -7.80 21.42
N ASP A 34 2.70 -7.81 20.29
CA ASP A 34 4.12 -8.10 20.24
C ASP A 34 4.71 -7.43 18.98
N PRO A 35 5.92 -6.84 19.07
CA PRO A 35 6.60 -6.24 17.92
C PRO A 35 6.74 -7.17 16.70
N LEU A 36 6.97 -8.47 16.91
CA LEU A 36 7.07 -9.47 15.83
C LEU A 36 5.75 -9.60 15.06
N LEU A 37 4.61 -9.49 15.75
CA LEU A 37 3.28 -9.55 15.11
C LEU A 37 3.01 -8.30 14.29
N GLY A 38 3.45 -7.12 14.75
CA GLY A 38 3.41 -5.90 13.94
C GLY A 38 4.23 -6.03 12.66
N ILE A 39 5.47 -6.49 12.76
CA ILE A 39 6.34 -6.72 11.59
C ILE A 39 5.71 -7.73 10.62
N THR A 40 5.20 -8.85 11.14
CA THR A 40 4.54 -9.89 10.33
C THR A 40 3.30 -9.35 9.64
N TYR A 41 2.51 -8.52 10.33
CA TYR A 41 1.35 -7.84 9.77
C TYR A 41 1.75 -6.89 8.63
N ALA A 42 2.74 -6.02 8.85
CA ALA A 42 3.22 -5.11 7.80
C ALA A 42 3.74 -5.87 6.58
N PHE A 43 4.58 -6.89 6.80
CA PHE A 43 5.16 -7.69 5.74
C PHE A 43 4.08 -8.46 4.95
N GLY A 44 3.14 -9.11 5.65
CA GLY A 44 2.03 -9.82 5.03
C GLY A 44 1.13 -8.92 4.19
N ASN A 45 0.86 -7.70 4.65
CA ASN A 45 0.06 -6.73 3.90
C ASN A 45 0.80 -6.21 2.65
N ILE A 46 2.09 -5.91 2.74
CA ILE A 46 2.90 -5.48 1.58
C ILE A 46 2.99 -6.61 0.53
N LEU A 47 3.19 -7.85 0.99
CA LEU A 47 3.24 -9.03 0.11
C LEU A 47 1.90 -9.27 -0.57
N THR A 48 0.80 -9.14 0.17
CA THR A 48 -0.57 -9.25 -0.36
C THR A 48 -0.86 -8.17 -1.39
N LEU A 49 -0.55 -6.91 -1.10
CA LEU A 49 -0.73 -5.82 -2.06
C LEU A 49 0.10 -6.01 -3.33
N THR A 50 1.35 -6.45 -3.19
CA THR A 50 2.22 -6.75 -4.34
C THR A 50 1.66 -7.90 -5.16
N PHE A 51 1.18 -8.95 -4.50
CA PHE A 51 0.56 -10.11 -5.16
C PHE A 51 -0.75 -9.73 -5.86
N LEU A 52 -1.62 -8.96 -5.23
CA LEU A 52 -2.86 -8.46 -5.84
C LEU A 52 -2.58 -7.53 -7.01
N SER A 53 -1.60 -6.63 -6.86
CA SER A 53 -1.16 -5.74 -7.95
C SER A 53 -0.61 -6.53 -9.13
N TRP A 54 0.11 -7.61 -8.87
CA TRP A 54 0.59 -8.53 -9.90
C TRP A 54 -0.54 -9.35 -10.54
N LEU A 55 -1.43 -9.94 -9.74
CA LEU A 55 -2.53 -10.79 -10.18
C LEU A 55 -3.57 -10.02 -11.00
N TYR A 56 -3.93 -8.83 -10.55
CA TYR A 56 -4.93 -7.98 -11.19
C TYR A 56 -4.30 -6.88 -12.04
N LYS A 57 -3.02 -7.01 -12.41
CA LYS A 57 -2.30 -6.01 -13.21
C LYS A 57 -3.08 -5.59 -14.46
N GLU A 58 -3.73 -6.54 -15.14
CA GLU A 58 -4.53 -6.28 -16.33
C GLU A 58 -5.90 -5.63 -16.04
N THR A 59 -6.46 -5.81 -14.83
CA THR A 59 -7.72 -5.19 -14.41
C THR A 59 -7.54 -3.73 -13.97
N TRP A 60 -6.38 -3.39 -13.39
CA TRP A 60 -6.08 -2.06 -12.88
C TRP A 60 -5.28 -1.18 -13.87
N SER A 61 -4.60 -1.78 -14.85
CA SER A 61 -3.73 -1.06 -15.80
C SER A 61 -4.44 -0.63 -17.08
N ASP A 62 -5.75 -0.88 -17.23
CA ASP A 62 -6.51 -0.49 -18.42
C ASP A 62 -7.54 0.60 -18.08
N PRO A 63 -7.15 1.89 -18.14
CA PRO A 63 -8.07 3.01 -17.88
C PRO A 63 -9.09 3.26 -19.02
N LYS A 64 -9.18 2.36 -20.01
CA LYS A 64 -9.89 2.56 -21.29
C LYS A 64 -10.94 1.50 -21.64
N LYS A 65 -11.49 0.79 -20.66
CA LYS A 65 -12.71 -0.01 -20.88
C LYS A 65 -13.92 0.58 -20.16
#